data_AF-A0A1J5L3L3-F1
#
_entry.id   AF-A0A1J5L3L3-F1
#
_cell.length_a   1.000
_cell.length_b   1.000
_cell.length_c   1.000
_cell.angle_alpha   90.00
_cell.angle_beta   90.00
_cell.angle_gamma   90.00
#
_symmetry.space_group_name_H-M   'P 1'
#
loop_
_entity.id
_entity.type
_entity.pdbx_description
1 polymer ?
#
loop_
_entity_poly.entity_id
_entity_poly.type
_entity_poly.pdbx_seq_one_letter_code
_entity_poly.pdbx_strand_id
1 'polypeptide(L)'
;MKTYRLTFAEITILDKHTAEVVVNEGVEFDLHLTEVYHDFLKSHLQPPFCLVINKVYSYTYTFEAQNKIANLPEIECIAVIAPNSFSSYSTKIIKNTRSENDMFKTFGTREEAIHWVEKMKKLIIENKAIIG
;
A
#
# COMPACT_ATOMS: atom_id res chain seq x y z
N MET A 1 0.20 16.19 7.76
CA MET A 1 0.01 14.74 7.99
C MET A 1 -1.24 14.55 8.82
N LYS A 2 -2.17 13.68 8.41
CA LYS A 2 -3.40 13.38 9.16
C LYS A 2 -3.62 11.88 9.21
N THR A 3 -3.91 11.36 10.39
CA THR A 3 -4.13 9.93 10.63
C THR A 3 -5.61 9.64 10.84
N TYR A 4 -6.09 8.58 10.21
CA TYR A 4 -7.46 8.09 10.28
C TYR A 4 -7.44 6.67 10.85
N ARG A 5 -8.33 6.41 11.79
CA ARG A 5 -8.48 5.10 12.42
C ARG A 5 -9.77 4.46 11.95
N LEU A 6 -9.64 3.41 11.17
CA LEU A 6 -10.72 2.54 10.76
C LEU A 6 -10.76 1.35 11.73
N THR A 7 -11.87 0.61 11.72
CA THR A 7 -12.03 -0.58 12.57
C THR A 7 -10.96 -1.65 12.30
N PHE A 8 -10.38 -1.66 11.09
CA PHE A 8 -9.43 -2.68 10.61
C PHE A 8 -8.00 -2.15 10.38
N ALA A 9 -7.78 -0.83 10.34
CA ALA A 9 -6.47 -0.26 10.03
C ALA A 9 -6.33 1.18 10.54
N GLU A 10 -5.07 1.58 10.77
CA GLU A 10 -4.67 2.97 10.86
C GLU A 10 -4.06 3.42 9.53
N ILE A 11 -4.60 4.50 8.95
CA ILE A 11 -4.13 5.07 7.68
C ILE A 11 -3.67 6.49 7.91
N THR A 12 -2.40 6.76 7.63
CA THR A 12 -1.80 8.09 7.74
C THR A 12 -1.58 8.69 6.35
N ILE A 13 -2.25 9.80 6.06
CA ILE A 13 -2.02 10.56 4.83
C ILE A 13 -0.74 11.38 5.01
N LEU A 14 0.32 10.96 4.31
CA LEU A 14 1.62 11.62 4.30
C LEU A 14 1.56 12.88 3.44
N ASP A 15 0.97 12.76 2.25
CA ASP A 15 0.66 13.86 1.35
C ASP A 15 -0.52 13.50 0.42
N LYS A 16 -0.86 14.39 -0.52
CA LYS A 16 -2.02 14.21 -1.41
C LYS A 16 -1.94 12.99 -2.34
N HIS A 17 -0.76 12.38 -2.52
CA HIS A 17 -0.52 11.20 -3.36
C HIS A 17 0.06 10.02 -2.57
N THR A 18 0.23 10.14 -1.25
CA THR A 18 0.89 9.10 -0.46
C THR A 18 0.21 8.83 0.87
N ALA A 19 -0.07 7.56 1.14
CA ALA A 19 -0.56 7.12 2.44
C ALA A 19 0.29 5.97 3.01
N GLU A 20 0.44 5.97 4.32
CA GLU A 20 0.94 4.84 5.10
C GLU A 20 -0.24 4.07 5.69
N VAL A 21 -0.18 2.75 5.63
CA VAL A 21 -1.24 1.85 6.07
C VAL A 21 -0.67 0.84 7.06
N VAL A 22 -1.27 0.78 8.24
CA VAL A 22 -0.99 -0.21 9.29
C VAL A 22 -2.28 -0.98 9.57
N VAL A 23 -2.35 -2.23 9.12
CA VAL A 23 -3.53 -3.08 9.39
C VAL A 23 -3.46 -3.56 10.84
N ASN A 24 -4.59 -3.54 11.55
CA ASN A 24 -4.66 -3.97 12.95
C ASN A 24 -4.32 -5.46 13.07
N GLU A 25 -3.80 -5.86 14.23
CA GLU A 25 -3.45 -7.26 14.50
C GLU A 25 -4.67 -8.19 14.47
N GLY A 26 -4.50 -9.36 13.87
CA GLY A 26 -5.53 -10.41 13.83
C GLY A 26 -6.68 -10.13 12.86
N VAL A 27 -6.65 -9.02 12.11
CA VAL A 27 -7.65 -8.74 11.08
C VAL A 27 -7.57 -9.79 9.97
N GLU A 28 -8.74 -10.30 9.56
CA GLU A 28 -8.91 -11.00 8.30
C GLU A 28 -9.49 -10.01 7.29
N PHE A 29 -8.71 -9.70 6.27
CA PHE A 29 -9.09 -8.75 5.24
C PHE A 29 -9.93 -9.45 4.17
N ASP A 30 -11.21 -9.13 4.12
CA ASP A 30 -12.16 -9.68 3.16
C ASP A 30 -12.45 -8.72 1.99
N LEU A 31 -13.38 -9.12 1.12
CA LEU A 31 -13.77 -8.32 -0.04
C LEU A 31 -14.46 -7.00 0.38
N HIS A 32 -15.26 -7.03 1.45
CA HIS A 32 -15.95 -5.84 1.95
C HIS A 32 -14.96 -4.82 2.50
N LEU A 33 -14.01 -5.24 3.34
CA LEU A 33 -12.94 -4.37 3.83
C LEU A 33 -12.06 -3.85 2.69
N THR A 34 -11.89 -4.63 1.62
CA THR A 34 -11.18 -4.18 0.40
C THR A 34 -11.89 -3.02 -0.27
N GLU A 35 -13.21 -3.04 -0.35
CA GLU A 35 -14.00 -1.95 -0.94
C GLU A 35 -13.96 -0.70 -0.07
N VAL A 36 -14.18 -0.85 1.24
CA VAL A 36 -14.09 0.28 2.20
C VAL A 36 -12.70 0.91 2.15
N TYR A 37 -11.65 0.09 2.04
CA TYR A 37 -10.28 0.56 1.90
C TYR A 37 -10.05 1.31 0.58
N HIS A 38 -10.52 0.78 -0.54
CA HIS A 38 -10.39 1.44 -1.86
C HIS A 38 -11.14 2.77 -1.89
N ASP A 39 -12.35 2.83 -1.35
CA ASP A 39 -13.14 4.07 -1.27
C ASP A 39 -12.47 5.11 -0.37
N PHE A 40 -11.89 4.66 0.75
CA PHE A 40 -11.10 5.53 1.62
C PHE A 40 -9.92 6.16 0.86
N LEU A 41 -9.16 5.35 0.13
CA LEU A 41 -8.01 5.86 -0.64
C LEU A 41 -8.45 6.88 -1.70
N LYS A 42 -9.49 6.58 -2.47
CA LYS A 42 -10.00 7.48 -3.54
C LYS A 42 -10.55 8.79 -3.01
N SER A 43 -11.15 8.78 -1.82
CA SER A 43 -11.71 9.99 -1.21
C SER A 43 -10.66 10.90 -0.56
N HIS A 44 -9.46 10.39 -0.25
CA HIS A 44 -8.43 11.13 0.49
C HIS A 44 -7.14 11.37 -0.31
N LEU A 45 -6.92 10.66 -1.41
CA LEU A 45 -5.73 10.78 -2.26
C LEU A 45 -6.09 11.21 -3.69
N GLN A 46 -5.14 11.87 -4.34
CA GLN A 46 -5.19 12.23 -5.75
C GLN A 46 -4.47 11.16 -6.56
N PRO A 47 -5.11 10.57 -7.59
CA PRO A 47 -4.41 9.66 -8.50
C PRO A 47 -3.37 10.42 -9.35
N PRO A 48 -2.27 9.76 -9.74
CA PRO A 48 -1.80 8.47 -9.22
C PRO A 48 -1.32 8.60 -7.76
N PHE A 49 -1.47 7.54 -6.98
CA PHE A 49 -0.95 7.50 -5.61
C PHE A 49 -0.10 6.27 -5.31
N CYS A 50 0.72 6.40 -4.27
CA CYS A 50 1.60 5.38 -3.77
C CYS A 50 1.29 5.06 -2.30
N LEU A 51 1.62 3.85 -1.90
CA LEU A 51 1.32 3.33 -0.57
C LEU A 51 2.58 2.85 0.14
N VAL A 52 2.63 3.08 1.45
CA VAL A 52 3.58 2.47 2.37
C VAL A 52 2.80 1.51 3.27
N ILE A 53 2.99 0.21 3.09
CA ILE A 53 2.33 -0.82 3.89
C ILE A 53 3.27 -1.24 5.02
N ASN A 54 2.91 -0.88 6.24
CA ASN A 54 3.67 -1.24 7.42
C ASN A 54 3.16 -2.56 8.00
N LYS A 55 3.90 -3.65 7.77
CA LYS A 55 3.52 -5.00 8.24
C LYS A 55 4.12 -5.28 9.62
N VAL A 56 3.88 -4.38 10.57
CA VAL A 56 4.26 -4.59 11.98
C VAL A 56 3.40 -5.65 12.66
N TYR A 57 2.14 -5.81 12.23
CA TYR A 57 1.20 -6.79 12.77
C TYR A 57 0.95 -7.95 11.81
N SER A 58 0.57 -9.11 12.38
CA SER A 58 0.11 -10.27 11.63
C SER A 58 -1.38 -10.16 11.31
N TYR A 59 -1.74 -10.32 10.05
CA TYR A 59 -3.10 -10.30 9.54
C TYR A 59 -3.18 -11.16 8.27
N THR A 60 -4.38 -11.60 7.92
CA THR A 60 -4.63 -12.49 6.77
C THR A 60 -5.52 -11.82 5.73
N TYR A 61 -5.58 -12.44 4.56
CA TYR A 61 -6.50 -12.05 3.49
C TYR A 61 -7.32 -13.26 3.11
N THR A 62 -8.63 -13.07 2.92
CA THR A 62 -9.45 -14.04 2.17
C THR A 62 -8.92 -14.19 0.74
N PHE A 63 -9.10 -15.35 0.12
CA PHE A 63 -8.60 -15.61 -1.25
C PHE A 63 -9.07 -14.55 -2.27
N GLU A 64 -10.32 -14.11 -2.16
CA GLU A 64 -10.90 -13.10 -3.05
C GLU A 64 -10.27 -11.72 -2.84
N ALA A 65 -10.04 -11.33 -1.58
CA ALA A 65 -9.39 -10.06 -1.24
C ALA A 65 -7.95 -9.99 -1.75
N GLN A 66 -7.21 -11.11 -1.71
CA GLN A 66 -5.83 -11.18 -2.21
C GLN A 66 -5.72 -10.71 -3.67
N ASN A 67 -6.69 -11.09 -4.51
CA ASN A 67 -6.70 -10.74 -5.92
C ASN A 67 -7.12 -9.29 -6.19
N LYS A 68 -7.83 -8.63 -5.26
CA LYS A 68 -8.38 -7.29 -5.47
C LYS A 68 -7.59 -6.20 -4.77
N ILE A 69 -7.01 -6.47 -3.60
CA ILE A 69 -6.50 -5.40 -2.73
C ILE A 69 -5.37 -4.58 -3.35
N ALA A 70 -4.46 -5.23 -4.09
CA ALA A 70 -3.36 -4.58 -4.80
C ALA A 70 -3.71 -4.18 -6.25
N ASN A 71 -4.92 -4.49 -6.72
CA ASN A 71 -5.39 -4.27 -8.09
C ASN A 71 -6.30 -3.04 -8.21
N LEU A 72 -5.94 -1.97 -7.51
CA LEU A 72 -6.53 -0.66 -7.72
C LEU A 72 -5.69 0.12 -8.76
N PRO A 73 -6.24 0.49 -9.94
CA PRO A 73 -5.47 1.11 -11.03
C PRO A 73 -4.79 2.43 -10.65
N GLU A 74 -5.36 3.16 -9.68
CA GLU A 74 -4.80 4.41 -9.17
C GLU A 74 -3.55 4.20 -8.29
N ILE A 75 -3.33 2.97 -7.79
CA ILE A 75 -2.12 2.59 -7.05
C ILE A 75 -1.00 2.29 -8.05
N GLU A 76 -0.08 3.22 -8.16
CA GLU A 76 1.07 3.05 -9.03
C GLU A 76 2.21 2.37 -8.28
N CYS A 77 2.54 2.75 -7.03
CA CYS A 77 3.63 2.12 -6.29
C CYS A 77 3.32 1.71 -4.85
N ILE A 78 3.97 0.64 -4.37
CA ILE A 78 3.77 0.05 -3.04
C ILE A 78 5.13 -0.28 -2.42
N ALA A 79 5.44 0.36 -1.29
CA ALA A 79 6.54 -0.03 -0.43
C ALA A 79 6.01 -0.85 0.75
N VAL A 80 6.66 -1.97 1.07
CA VAL A 80 6.28 -2.83 2.21
C VAL A 80 7.39 -2.82 3.24
N ILE A 81 7.07 -2.42 4.47
CA ILE A 81 8.00 -2.49 5.61
C ILE A 81 7.80 -3.84 6.28
N ALA A 82 8.86 -4.66 6.27
CA ALA A 82 8.85 -6.04 6.72
C ALA A 82 10.13 -6.33 7.52
N PRO A 83 10.20 -5.91 8.81
CA PRO A 83 11.44 -5.95 9.59
C PRO A 83 11.91 -7.38 9.91
N ASN A 84 11.01 -8.37 9.90
CA ASN A 84 11.32 -9.77 10.22
C ASN A 84 10.88 -10.73 9.09
N SER A 85 11.74 -11.71 8.79
CA SER A 85 11.61 -12.71 7.71
C SER A 85 10.37 -13.62 7.77
N PHE A 86 9.60 -13.59 8.87
CA PHE A 86 8.32 -14.31 9.02
C PHE A 86 7.14 -13.65 8.28
N SER A 87 7.24 -12.36 7.93
CA SER A 87 6.25 -11.63 7.12
C SER A 87 6.32 -11.97 5.60
N SER A 88 7.18 -12.93 5.23
CA SER A 88 7.47 -13.30 3.84
C SER A 88 6.34 -14.05 3.12
N TYR A 89 5.41 -14.70 3.84
CA TYR A 89 4.30 -15.43 3.21
C TYR A 89 3.20 -14.51 2.69
N SER A 90 2.80 -13.47 3.44
CA SER A 90 1.80 -12.50 2.95
C SER A 90 2.40 -11.47 1.99
N THR A 91 3.73 -11.31 2.00
CA THR A 91 4.46 -10.49 1.00
C THR A 91 4.55 -11.20 -0.35
N LYS A 92 4.55 -12.54 -0.39
CA LYS A 92 4.44 -13.32 -1.64
C LYS A 92 3.13 -13.09 -2.38
N ILE A 93 2.04 -12.79 -1.68
CA ILE A 93 0.74 -12.54 -2.29
C ILE A 93 0.79 -11.23 -3.11
N ILE A 94 1.26 -10.13 -2.52
CA ILE A 94 1.42 -8.86 -3.26
C ILE A 94 2.43 -9.02 -4.40
N LYS A 95 3.49 -9.81 -4.17
CA LYS A 95 4.51 -10.12 -5.20
C LYS A 95 3.98 -10.97 -6.36
N ASN A 96 2.97 -11.82 -6.15
CA ASN A 96 2.44 -12.70 -7.21
C ASN A 96 1.33 -12.03 -8.05
N THR A 97 0.67 -10.99 -7.53
CA THR A 97 -0.42 -10.29 -8.25
C THR A 97 0.10 -9.24 -9.22
N ARG A 98 1.29 -8.67 -8.98
CA ARG A 98 1.97 -7.75 -9.91
C ARG A 98 3.28 -8.44 -10.33
N SER A 99 3.51 -8.60 -11.64
CA SER A 99 4.84 -9.02 -12.16
C SER A 99 5.93 -8.19 -11.51
N GLU A 100 7.18 -8.70 -11.44
CA GLU A 100 8.35 -7.98 -10.94
C GLU A 100 8.55 -6.64 -11.69
N ASN A 101 7.78 -5.63 -11.30
CA ASN A 101 7.85 -4.27 -11.79
C ASN A 101 8.49 -3.45 -10.68
N ASP A 102 9.27 -2.45 -11.06
CA ASP A 102 9.97 -1.48 -10.19
C ASP A 102 9.05 -0.68 -9.25
N MET A 103 7.76 -1.03 -9.16
CA MET A 103 6.73 -0.33 -8.43
C MET A 103 6.29 -1.06 -7.16
N PHE A 104 6.87 -2.24 -6.87
CA PHE A 104 6.72 -2.94 -5.60
C PHE A 104 8.09 -3.21 -4.98
N LYS A 105 8.31 -2.80 -3.73
CA LYS A 105 9.58 -3.08 -3.03
C LYS A 105 9.41 -3.26 -1.53
N THR A 106 10.20 -4.15 -0.95
CA THR A 106 10.24 -4.42 0.49
C THR A 106 11.43 -3.73 1.15
N PHE A 107 11.25 -3.25 2.37
CA PHE A 107 12.26 -2.52 3.14
C PHE A 107 12.32 -3.02 4.58
N GLY A 108 13.49 -2.89 5.21
CA GLY A 108 13.67 -3.23 6.62
C GLY A 108 13.18 -2.12 7.55
N THR A 109 13.22 -0.87 7.08
CA THR A 109 12.87 0.31 7.88
C THR A 109 11.80 1.17 7.19
N ARG A 110 11.11 1.97 8.01
CA ARG A 110 10.08 2.91 7.53
C ARG A 110 10.71 4.05 6.73
N GLU A 111 11.88 4.51 7.16
CA GLU A 111 12.61 5.62 6.55
C GLU A 111 13.03 5.26 5.11
N GLU A 112 13.57 4.06 4.90
CA GLU A 112 13.93 3.56 3.57
C GLU A 112 12.71 3.44 2.66
N ALA A 113 11.61 2.91 3.19
CA ALA A 113 10.36 2.75 2.44
C ALA A 113 9.80 4.10 1.98
N ILE A 114 9.71 5.07 2.89
CA ILE A 114 9.22 6.42 2.57
C ILE A 114 10.15 7.10 1.56
N HIS A 115 11.47 7.03 1.77
CA HIS A 115 12.43 7.63 0.85
C HIS A 115 12.29 7.09 -0.58
N TRP A 116 12.10 5.77 -0.72
CA TRP A 116 11.89 5.16 -2.02
C TRP A 116 10.55 5.55 -2.64
N VAL A 117 9.45 5.57 -1.87
CA VAL A 117 8.14 6.00 -2.38
C VAL A 117 8.19 7.44 -2.86
N GLU A 118 8.85 8.34 -2.13
CA GLU A 118 9.02 9.73 -2.56
C GLU A 118 9.74 9.85 -3.90
N LYS A 119 10.78 9.04 -4.12
CA LYS A 119 11.49 8.98 -5.41
C LYS A 119 10.59 8.45 -6.52
N MET A 120 9.89 7.34 -6.28
CA MET A 120 9.01 6.71 -7.28
C MET A 120 7.84 7.62 -7.66
N LYS A 121 7.19 8.23 -6.67
CA LYS A 121 6.11 9.19 -6.85
C LYS A 121 6.52 10.34 -7.78
N LYS A 122 7.71 10.92 -7.58
CA LYS A 122 8.23 11.98 -8.45
C LYS A 122 8.36 11.51 -9.90
N LEU A 123 9.01 10.37 -10.12
CA LEU A 123 9.17 9.77 -11.45
C LEU A 123 7.82 9.51 -12.12
N ILE A 124 6.84 8.98 -11.38
CA ILE A 124 5.50 8.68 -11.90
C ILE A 124 4.78 9.96 -12.31
N ILE A 125 4.79 10.98 -11.45
CA ILE A 125 4.11 12.27 -11.72
C ILE A 125 4.78 12.99 -12.89
N GLU A 126 6.11 13.05 -12.93
CA GLU A 126 6.88 13.66 -14.02
C GLU A 126 6.60 12.97 -15.36
N ASN A 127 6.62 11.62 -15.38
CA ASN A 127 6.30 10.88 -16.59
C ASN A 127 4.87 11.17 -17.06
N LYS A 128 3.86 11.16 -16.17
CA LYS A 128 2.48 11.46 -16.55
C LYS A 128 2.25 12.91 -17.00
N ALA A 129 3.08 13.86 -16.56
CA ALA A 129 3.03 15.24 -17.03
C ALA A 129 3.62 15.44 -18.44
N ILE A 130 4.44 14.50 -18.93
CA ILE A 130 5.07 14.57 -20.27
C ILE A 130 4.16 13.97 -21.35
N ILE A 131 3.30 13.01 -20.99
CA ILE A 131 2.36 12.32 -21.89
C ILE A 131 0.92 12.86 -21.85
N GLY A 132 0.63 13.85 -21.01
CA GLY A 132 -0.67 14.53 -20.89
C GLY A 132 -0.66 15.90 -21.54
#